data_AF-A0A0P7KZ26-F1
#
_entry.id   AF-A0A0P7KZ26-F1
#
_cell.length_a   1.000
_cell.length_b   1.000
_cell.length_c   1.000
_cell.angle_alpha   90.00
_cell.angle_beta   90.00
_cell.angle_gamma   90.00
#
_symmetry.space_group_name_H-M   'P 1'
#
loop_
_entity.id
_entity.type
_entity.pdbx_description
1 polymer ?
#
loop_
_entity_poly.entity_id
_entity_poly.type
_entity_poly.pdbx_seq_one_letter_code
_entity_poly.pdbx_strand_id
1 'polypeptide(L)'
;MYKKLLTLTFVAASLAACGDDKPKQNVQLSCKDPAVLQNVRTLMQDSIKQKARHYSQNDNRQYVDADKVIAAGSELDIKLENAAATNETHPVCSAQLNVTVPYQVLQTAYNNAPLIYGQQDMNSILQRHTGSGKTAYNGSGVFSQTLRYKAIPGEGGVSISLVDDLNNTADAVSALLLPYGVKNHVLINGKPVSKEEALKQLRSEVKDADEQQPSPFERDPQSILEDNSASSVFDFSDHQQPAETISPADTHNTPGLSAAELDQARNNYDAADGEINRIWNNMDQTVRKELVDEQRDWINQKNNSCRRAAARAGDPQQAEYLQLQCSTRMTRERIQYLKGYSIQ
;
A
#
# COMPACT_ATOMS: atom_id res chain seq x y z
N MET A 1 -86.25 -39.28 0.37
CA MET A 1 -86.87 -38.02 -0.10
C MET A 1 -86.40 -36.88 0.80
N TYR A 2 -85.80 -35.83 0.20
CA TYR A 2 -85.88 -34.38 0.48
C TYR A 2 -86.28 -33.90 1.91
N LYS A 3 -85.73 -32.84 2.56
CA LYS A 3 -84.80 -31.73 2.25
C LYS A 3 -84.64 -30.89 3.55
N LYS A 4 -83.46 -30.28 3.81
CA LYS A 4 -83.15 -28.91 4.35
C LYS A 4 -83.93 -28.35 5.58
N LEU A 5 -83.40 -27.65 6.60
CA LEU A 5 -82.38 -26.58 6.77
C LEU A 5 -81.88 -26.59 8.25
N LEU A 6 -80.61 -26.36 8.62
CA LEU A 6 -79.73 -25.14 8.64
C LEU A 6 -79.84 -24.30 9.95
N THR A 7 -78.67 -23.89 10.46
CA THR A 7 -78.32 -22.88 11.51
C THR A 7 -78.06 -23.42 12.94
N LEU A 8 -77.02 -23.04 13.69
CA LEU A 8 -75.85 -22.17 13.53
C LEU A 8 -74.81 -22.47 14.66
N THR A 9 -73.51 -22.33 14.38
CA THR A 9 -72.39 -21.88 15.27
C THR A 9 -72.11 -22.56 16.63
N PHE A 10 -70.91 -23.14 16.81
CA PHE A 10 -69.68 -22.45 17.22
C PHE A 10 -68.47 -23.38 16.99
N VAL A 11 -67.59 -23.02 16.06
CA VAL A 11 -66.28 -23.66 15.89
C VAL A 11 -65.31 -22.96 16.84
N ALA A 12 -64.91 -23.65 17.91
CA ALA A 12 -63.73 -23.27 18.67
C ALA A 12 -62.51 -23.54 17.79
N ALA A 13 -62.05 -22.52 17.08
CA ALA A 13 -60.76 -22.53 16.41
C ALA A 13 -59.68 -22.48 17.48
N SER A 14 -59.18 -23.65 17.88
CA SER A 14 -57.88 -23.75 18.53
C SER A 14 -56.84 -23.24 17.54
N LEU A 15 -56.38 -22.01 17.74
CA LEU A 15 -55.15 -21.48 17.16
C LEU A 15 -53.99 -22.33 17.68
N ALA A 16 -53.75 -23.48 17.05
CA ALA A 16 -52.43 -24.06 17.01
C ALA A 16 -51.60 -23.10 16.17
N ALA A 17 -50.98 -22.13 16.83
CA ALA A 17 -49.84 -21.42 16.26
C ALA A 17 -48.75 -22.48 16.07
N CYS A 18 -48.70 -23.07 14.87
CA CYS A 18 -47.50 -23.71 14.38
C CYS A 18 -46.46 -22.60 14.24
N GLY A 19 -45.74 -22.33 15.34
CA GLY A 19 -44.44 -21.70 15.25
C GLY A 19 -43.60 -22.62 14.38
N ASP A 20 -43.33 -22.18 13.16
CA ASP A 20 -42.19 -22.67 12.39
C ASP A 20 -40.94 -22.31 13.22
N ASP A 21 -40.63 -23.14 14.21
CA ASP A 21 -39.27 -23.31 14.70
C ASP A 21 -38.50 -23.98 13.56
N LYS A 22 -38.24 -23.21 12.50
CA LYS A 22 -37.11 -23.49 11.63
C LYS A 22 -35.94 -23.62 12.60
N PRO A 23 -35.24 -24.77 12.63
CA PRO A 23 -34.06 -24.88 13.47
C PRO A 23 -33.20 -23.68 13.11
N LYS A 24 -32.96 -22.78 14.07
CA LYS A 24 -32.00 -21.70 13.90
C LYS A 24 -30.75 -22.41 13.41
N GLN A 25 -30.47 -22.29 12.11
CA GLN A 25 -29.29 -22.88 11.53
C GLN A 25 -28.17 -22.29 12.35
N ASN A 26 -27.56 -23.13 13.18
CA ASN A 26 -26.37 -22.79 13.91
C ASN A 26 -25.36 -22.62 12.77
N VAL A 27 -25.25 -21.40 12.23
CA VAL A 27 -24.32 -21.09 11.16
C VAL A 27 -22.96 -21.33 11.80
N GLN A 28 -22.42 -22.52 11.55
CA GLN A 28 -21.15 -22.93 12.09
C GLN A 28 -20.13 -21.97 11.49
N LEU A 29 -19.66 -21.02 12.30
CA LEU A 29 -18.70 -20.03 11.87
C LEU A 29 -17.43 -20.75 11.42
N SER A 30 -17.06 -20.61 10.15
CA SER A 30 -15.85 -21.19 9.57
C SER A 30 -14.60 -20.39 9.96
N CYS A 31 -14.37 -20.19 11.26
CA CYS A 31 -13.31 -19.31 11.76
C CYS A 31 -11.91 -19.75 11.32
N LYS A 32 -11.69 -21.05 11.12
CA LYS A 32 -10.40 -21.63 10.71
C LYS A 32 -10.27 -21.83 9.19
N ASP A 33 -11.20 -21.29 8.40
CA ASP A 33 -11.14 -21.44 6.94
C ASP A 33 -9.88 -20.76 6.37
N PRO A 34 -9.07 -21.45 5.56
CA PRO A 34 -7.86 -20.88 4.96
C PRO A 34 -8.10 -19.59 4.15
N ALA A 35 -9.29 -19.41 3.57
CA ALA A 35 -9.65 -18.21 2.83
C ALA A 35 -9.68 -16.96 3.72
N VAL A 36 -9.94 -17.10 5.03
CA VAL A 36 -9.90 -15.97 5.98
C VAL A 36 -8.51 -15.33 5.99
N LEU A 37 -7.46 -16.15 6.13
CA LEU A 37 -6.08 -15.67 6.14
C LEU A 37 -5.72 -15.01 4.82
N GLN A 38 -6.18 -15.57 3.70
CA GLN A 38 -5.93 -14.99 2.39
C GLN A 38 -6.61 -13.62 2.23
N ASN A 39 -7.85 -13.46 2.69
CA ASN A 39 -8.53 -12.16 2.68
C ASN A 39 -7.80 -11.12 3.54
N VAL A 40 -7.36 -11.50 4.76
CA VAL A 40 -6.60 -10.59 5.65
C VAL A 40 -5.27 -10.17 5.01
N ARG A 41 -4.57 -11.09 4.36
CA ARG A 41 -3.34 -10.77 3.59
C ARG A 41 -3.61 -9.75 2.50
N THR A 42 -4.64 -9.98 1.68
CA THR A 42 -5.01 -9.06 0.60
C THR A 42 -5.34 -7.68 1.15
N LEU A 43 -6.17 -7.59 2.19
CA LEU A 43 -6.54 -6.31 2.82
C LEU A 43 -5.31 -5.55 3.35
N MET A 44 -4.39 -6.24 4.03
CA MET A 44 -3.15 -5.64 4.52
C MET A 44 -2.27 -5.14 3.37
N GLN A 45 -2.08 -5.95 2.32
CA GLN A 45 -1.27 -5.61 1.16
C GLN A 45 -1.84 -4.42 0.39
N ASP A 46 -3.16 -4.37 0.19
CA ASP A 46 -3.83 -3.25 -0.47
C ASP A 46 -3.72 -1.97 0.35
N SER A 47 -3.87 -2.05 1.67
CA SER A 47 -3.72 -0.90 2.57
C SER A 47 -2.29 -0.34 2.55
N ILE A 48 -1.27 -1.21 2.64
CA ILE A 48 0.14 -0.82 2.53
C ILE A 48 0.40 -0.16 1.17
N LYS A 49 -0.12 -0.73 0.08
CA LYS A 49 0.03 -0.18 -1.27
C LYS A 49 -0.60 1.20 -1.40
N GLN A 50 -1.81 1.39 -0.88
CA GLN A 50 -2.48 2.68 -0.90
C GLN A 50 -1.69 3.72 -0.11
N LYS A 51 -1.25 3.37 1.11
CA LYS A 51 -0.49 4.27 1.99
C LYS A 51 0.89 4.62 1.42
N ALA A 52 1.60 3.66 0.84
CA ALA A 52 2.90 3.89 0.19
C ALA A 52 2.78 4.88 -0.98
N ARG A 53 1.78 4.68 -1.85
CA ARG A 53 1.51 5.58 -2.98
C ARG A 53 1.10 6.96 -2.50
N HIS A 54 0.21 7.03 -1.52
CA HIS A 54 -0.23 8.29 -0.95
C HIS A 54 0.96 9.05 -0.34
N TYR A 55 1.84 8.40 0.41
CA TYR A 55 3.03 9.03 0.95
C TYR A 55 3.94 9.57 -0.16
N SER A 56 4.30 8.74 -1.15
CA SER A 56 5.21 9.13 -2.24
C SER A 56 4.67 10.29 -3.08
N GLN A 57 3.35 10.35 -3.28
CA GLN A 57 2.68 11.44 -3.99
C GLN A 57 2.68 12.77 -3.23
N ASN A 58 2.72 12.73 -1.88
CA ASN A 58 2.64 13.91 -1.03
C ASN A 58 3.99 14.29 -0.38
N ASP A 59 5.03 13.47 -0.56
CA ASP A 59 6.38 13.77 -0.09
C ASP A 59 7.07 14.75 -1.04
N ASN A 60 7.11 16.03 -0.69
CA ASN A 60 7.79 17.07 -1.47
C ASN A 60 9.28 16.76 -1.72
N ARG A 61 9.91 15.97 -0.83
CA ARG A 61 11.31 15.58 -0.97
C ARG A 61 11.52 14.48 -2.00
N GLN A 62 10.46 13.73 -2.31
CA GLN A 62 10.48 12.59 -3.23
C GLN A 62 11.52 11.53 -2.85
N TYR A 63 11.75 11.29 -1.55
CA TYR A 63 12.79 10.36 -1.07
C TYR A 63 12.36 8.91 -1.13
N VAL A 64 11.06 8.64 -1.09
CA VAL A 64 10.51 7.29 -1.02
C VAL A 64 9.99 6.84 -2.39
N ASP A 65 10.48 5.68 -2.82
CA ASP A 65 9.92 4.89 -3.90
C ASP A 65 8.82 3.97 -3.35
N ALA A 66 7.58 4.23 -3.74
CA ALA A 66 6.42 3.46 -3.28
C ALA A 66 6.52 1.98 -3.67
N ASP A 67 7.15 1.63 -4.79
CA ASP A 67 7.22 0.25 -5.26
C ASP A 67 8.18 -0.59 -4.41
N LYS A 68 9.25 0.03 -3.88
CA LYS A 68 10.11 -0.63 -2.89
C LYS A 68 9.35 -0.94 -1.60
N VAL A 69 8.50 -0.02 -1.13
CA VAL A 69 7.65 -0.23 0.05
C VAL A 69 6.61 -1.33 -0.22
N ILE A 70 5.98 -1.31 -1.39
CA ILE A 70 5.00 -2.33 -1.82
C ILE A 70 5.65 -3.71 -1.91
N ALA A 71 6.84 -3.81 -2.49
CA ALA A 71 7.60 -5.05 -2.58
C ALA A 71 7.90 -5.61 -1.19
N ALA A 72 8.41 -4.78 -0.26
CA ALA A 72 8.60 -5.19 1.13
C ALA A 72 7.31 -5.62 1.83
N GLY A 73 6.20 -4.92 1.57
CA GLY A 73 4.87 -5.28 2.07
C GLY A 73 4.40 -6.65 1.58
N SER A 74 4.82 -7.08 0.39
CA SER A 74 4.51 -8.40 -0.16
C SER A 74 5.32 -9.54 0.46
N GLU A 75 6.45 -9.21 1.12
CA GLU A 75 7.34 -10.17 1.80
C GLU A 75 6.96 -10.41 3.27
N LEU A 76 5.95 -9.71 3.79
CA LEU A 76 5.49 -9.86 5.17
C LEU A 76 4.95 -11.27 5.44
N ASP A 77 5.36 -11.87 6.56
CA ASP A 77 4.76 -13.11 7.06
C ASP A 77 3.55 -12.78 7.92
N ILE A 78 2.36 -13.02 7.36
CA ILE A 78 1.08 -12.76 8.01
C ILE A 78 0.45 -14.09 8.41
N LYS A 79 0.16 -14.21 9.72
CA LYS A 79 -0.43 -15.39 10.36
C LYS A 79 -1.66 -15.01 11.18
N LEU A 80 -2.63 -15.92 11.19
CA LEU A 80 -3.76 -15.92 12.12
C LEU A 80 -3.66 -17.16 12.99
N GLU A 81 -3.57 -16.96 14.30
CA GLU A 81 -3.43 -18.03 15.29
C GLU A 81 -4.66 -18.08 16.20
N ASN A 82 -4.91 -19.26 16.77
CA ASN A 82 -5.96 -19.48 17.77
C ASN A 82 -7.37 -19.04 17.33
N ALA A 83 -7.67 -19.12 16.03
CA ALA A 83 -8.97 -18.75 15.49
C ALA A 83 -10.11 -19.61 16.08
N ALA A 84 -11.07 -18.97 16.75
CA ALA A 84 -12.20 -19.61 17.39
C ALA A 84 -13.44 -18.69 17.40
N ALA A 85 -14.63 -19.26 17.53
CA ALA A 85 -15.85 -18.49 17.74
C ALA A 85 -15.89 -17.93 19.17
N THR A 86 -16.41 -16.71 19.34
CA THR A 86 -16.66 -16.11 20.66
C THR A 86 -17.86 -16.76 21.33
N ASN A 87 -17.84 -16.78 22.67
CA ASN A 87 -18.95 -17.28 23.50
C ASN A 87 -19.98 -16.17 23.77
N GLU A 88 -20.49 -15.54 22.73
CA GLU A 88 -21.44 -14.41 22.80
C GLU A 88 -22.80 -14.80 22.21
N THR A 89 -23.86 -14.04 22.53
CA THR A 89 -25.23 -14.24 22.00
C THR A 89 -25.28 -14.19 20.47
N HIS A 90 -24.39 -13.40 19.87
CA HIS A 90 -24.17 -13.36 18.42
C HIS A 90 -22.69 -13.68 18.17
N PRO A 91 -22.33 -14.97 18.01
CA PRO A 91 -20.92 -15.35 17.95
C PRO A 91 -20.24 -14.73 16.72
N VAL A 92 -18.99 -14.32 16.91
CA VAL A 92 -18.07 -13.87 15.85
C VAL A 92 -16.78 -14.67 15.95
N CYS A 93 -15.97 -14.71 14.90
CA CYS A 93 -14.65 -15.29 15.00
C CYS A 93 -13.69 -14.30 15.65
N SER A 94 -12.78 -14.81 16.48
CA SER A 94 -11.66 -14.09 17.06
C SER A 94 -10.39 -14.88 16.80
N ALA A 95 -9.32 -14.20 16.38
CA ALA A 95 -8.01 -14.79 16.13
C ALA A 95 -6.90 -13.79 16.49
N GLN A 96 -5.72 -14.30 16.82
CA GLN A 96 -4.53 -13.48 16.99
C GLN A 96 -3.88 -13.26 15.63
N LEU A 97 -3.93 -12.02 15.12
CA LEU A 97 -3.17 -11.60 13.96
C LEU A 97 -1.74 -11.30 14.37
N ASN A 98 -0.78 -11.88 13.65
CA ASN A 98 0.64 -11.56 13.74
C ASN A 98 1.16 -11.19 12.34
N VAL A 99 1.72 -10.00 12.20
CA VAL A 99 2.38 -9.50 10.99
C VAL A 99 3.86 -9.35 11.28
N THR A 100 4.69 -10.16 10.62
CA THR A 100 6.13 -10.20 10.84
C THR A 100 6.86 -9.59 9.65
N VAL A 101 7.69 -8.59 9.93
CA VAL A 101 8.59 -7.97 8.97
C VAL A 101 9.88 -8.78 8.88
N PRO A 102 10.32 -9.21 7.69
CA PRO A 102 11.60 -9.91 7.53
C PRO A 102 12.77 -9.09 8.06
N TYR A 103 13.73 -9.76 8.71
CA TYR A 103 14.86 -9.11 9.38
C TYR A 103 15.63 -8.14 8.48
N GLN A 104 15.90 -8.50 7.23
CA GLN A 104 16.65 -7.65 6.29
C GLN A 104 15.88 -6.37 5.92
N VAL A 105 14.56 -6.48 5.75
CA VAL A 105 13.65 -5.35 5.51
C VAL A 105 13.64 -4.44 6.73
N LEU A 106 13.52 -5.03 7.92
CA LEU A 106 13.53 -4.31 9.19
C LEU A 106 14.83 -3.53 9.37
N GLN A 107 15.99 -4.18 9.24
CA GLN A 107 17.28 -3.50 9.40
C GLN A 107 17.45 -2.34 8.43
N THR A 108 17.09 -2.53 7.17
CA THR A 108 17.17 -1.49 6.15
C THR A 108 16.25 -0.31 6.48
N ALA A 109 15.03 -0.59 6.96
CA ALA A 109 14.11 0.45 7.41
C ALA A 109 14.69 1.24 8.59
N TYR A 110 15.21 0.58 9.62
CA TYR A 110 15.81 1.26 10.77
C TYR A 110 17.03 2.11 10.37
N ASN A 111 17.91 1.59 9.50
CA ASN A 111 19.09 2.31 9.05
C ASN A 111 18.76 3.58 8.26
N ASN A 112 17.69 3.54 7.47
CA ASN A 112 17.25 4.66 6.64
C ASN A 112 16.25 5.59 7.34
N ALA A 113 15.75 5.20 8.52
CA ALA A 113 14.74 5.94 9.28
C ALA A 113 15.04 7.44 9.43
N PRO A 114 16.31 7.86 9.68
CA PRO A 114 16.62 9.28 9.83
C PRO A 114 16.31 10.14 8.61
N LEU A 115 16.35 9.57 7.39
CA LEU A 115 16.01 10.33 6.17
C LEU A 115 14.51 10.64 6.07
N ILE A 116 13.67 9.84 6.73
CA ILE A 116 12.21 10.01 6.72
C ILE A 116 11.74 10.76 7.95
N TYR A 117 12.23 10.37 9.13
CA TYR A 117 11.74 10.78 10.44
C TYR A 117 12.68 11.73 11.20
N GLY A 118 13.84 12.07 10.64
CA GLY A 118 14.85 12.86 11.32
C GLY A 118 15.36 12.15 12.57
N GLN A 119 15.46 12.89 13.68
CA GLN A 119 15.98 12.38 14.96
C GLN A 119 14.95 11.59 15.78
N GLN A 120 13.73 11.40 15.25
CA GLN A 120 12.70 10.68 16.00
C GLN A 120 13.02 9.18 16.05
N ASP A 121 12.95 8.61 17.26
CA ASP A 121 13.08 7.17 17.47
C ASP A 121 11.92 6.41 16.80
N MET A 122 12.26 5.33 16.10
CA MET A 122 11.28 4.52 15.35
C MET A 122 10.19 3.96 16.26
N ASN A 123 10.50 3.51 17.48
CA ASN A 123 9.45 2.99 18.36
C ASN A 123 8.46 4.10 18.75
N SER A 124 8.94 5.32 18.93
CA SER A 124 8.09 6.50 19.18
C SER A 124 7.23 6.87 17.95
N ILE A 125 7.74 6.68 16.73
CA ILE A 125 6.92 6.76 15.50
C ILE A 125 5.80 5.70 15.57
N LEU A 126 6.17 4.45 15.77
CA LEU A 126 5.24 3.32 15.70
C LEU A 126 4.17 3.37 16.79
N GLN A 127 4.51 3.81 18.01
CA GLN A 127 3.56 3.99 19.11
C GLN A 127 2.40 4.93 18.73
N ARG A 128 2.66 5.96 17.91
CA ARG A 128 1.61 6.87 17.42
C ARG A 128 0.66 6.18 16.43
N HIS A 129 1.16 5.20 15.68
CA HIS A 129 0.38 4.48 14.66
C HIS A 129 -0.32 3.23 15.21
N THR A 130 0.22 2.59 16.25
CA THR A 130 -0.42 1.43 16.89
C THR A 130 -1.71 1.78 17.65
N GLY A 131 -1.98 3.08 17.84
CA GLY A 131 -3.14 3.60 18.56
C GLY A 131 -3.10 3.26 20.05
N SER A 132 -4.22 3.47 20.76
CA SER A 132 -4.38 3.20 22.19
C SER A 132 -4.39 1.71 22.57
N GLY A 133 -3.36 0.96 22.15
CA GLY A 133 -3.17 -0.46 22.48
C GLY A 133 -3.96 -1.45 21.62
N LYS A 134 -4.57 -1.02 20.50
CA LYS A 134 -5.26 -1.93 19.55
C LYS A 134 -4.28 -2.85 18.82
N THR A 135 -3.10 -2.32 18.52
CA THR A 135 -1.99 -3.07 17.93
C THR A 135 -0.82 -3.03 18.91
N ALA A 136 -0.17 -4.16 19.14
CA ALA A 136 1.08 -4.24 19.88
C ALA A 136 2.25 -4.36 18.89
N TYR A 137 3.38 -3.73 19.22
CA TYR A 137 4.64 -3.91 18.51
C TYR A 137 5.70 -4.42 19.49
N ASN A 138 6.41 -5.49 19.14
CA ASN A 138 7.37 -6.13 20.04
C ASN A 138 8.79 -5.55 20.00
N GLY A 139 9.02 -4.47 19.23
CA GLY A 139 10.35 -3.88 19.06
C GLY A 139 11.27 -4.62 18.07
N SER A 140 10.85 -5.79 17.57
CA SER A 140 11.66 -6.70 16.74
C SER A 140 10.96 -7.09 15.44
N GLY A 141 10.11 -6.21 14.90
CA GLY A 141 9.45 -6.42 13.61
C GLY A 141 8.15 -7.22 13.63
N VAL A 142 7.56 -7.51 14.81
CA VAL A 142 6.25 -8.21 14.89
C VAL A 142 5.18 -7.27 15.41
N PHE A 143 4.10 -7.15 14.63
CA PHE A 143 2.88 -6.46 15.02
C PHE A 143 1.79 -7.49 15.34
N SER A 144 1.12 -7.31 16.48
CA SER A 144 0.10 -8.23 16.97
C SER A 144 -1.20 -7.50 17.27
N GLN A 145 -2.33 -8.04 16.81
CA GLN A 145 -3.67 -7.51 17.09
C GLN A 145 -4.65 -8.67 17.25
N THR A 146 -5.57 -8.57 18.23
CA THR A 146 -6.74 -9.46 18.27
C THR A 146 -7.71 -9.02 17.18
N LEU A 147 -7.96 -9.89 16.21
CA LEU A 147 -8.84 -9.62 15.08
C LEU A 147 -10.18 -10.31 15.29
N ARG A 148 -11.27 -9.53 15.32
CA ARG A 148 -12.63 -10.07 15.27
C ARG A 148 -13.24 -9.92 13.89
N TYR A 149 -13.89 -10.97 13.41
CA TYR A 149 -14.46 -11.02 12.07
C TYR A 149 -15.65 -11.98 11.99
N LYS A 150 -16.50 -11.79 10.99
CA LYS A 150 -17.53 -12.75 10.58
C LYS A 150 -17.03 -13.46 9.32
N ALA A 151 -16.93 -14.78 9.39
CA ALA A 151 -16.70 -15.63 8.22
C ALA A 151 -18.06 -15.99 7.60
N ILE A 152 -18.34 -15.49 6.41
CA ILE A 152 -19.60 -15.69 5.70
C ILE A 152 -19.35 -16.64 4.52
N PRO A 153 -19.84 -17.89 4.59
CA PRO A 153 -19.77 -18.82 3.47
C PRO A 153 -20.63 -18.35 2.29
N GLY A 154 -20.12 -18.48 1.06
CA GLY A 154 -20.86 -18.22 -0.18
C GLY A 154 -20.44 -19.15 -1.31
N GLU A 155 -21.10 -19.05 -2.47
CA GLU A 155 -20.86 -19.93 -3.62
C GLU A 155 -19.43 -19.85 -4.20
N GLY A 156 -18.71 -18.74 -3.95
CA GLY A 156 -17.32 -18.52 -4.34
C GLY A 156 -16.27 -18.73 -3.25
N GLY A 157 -16.65 -19.27 -2.08
CA GLY A 157 -15.76 -19.45 -0.91
C GLY A 157 -16.18 -18.63 0.31
N VAL A 158 -15.29 -18.49 1.29
CA VAL A 158 -15.55 -17.70 2.52
C VAL A 158 -15.13 -16.25 2.33
N SER A 159 -16.09 -15.35 2.47
CA SER A 159 -15.84 -13.91 2.61
C SER A 159 -15.70 -13.54 4.07
N ILE A 160 -14.95 -12.48 4.38
CA ILE A 160 -14.83 -11.97 5.75
C ILE A 160 -15.41 -10.56 5.85
N SER A 161 -16.13 -10.31 6.94
CA SER A 161 -16.51 -8.96 7.36
C SER A 161 -15.79 -8.68 8.67
N LEU A 162 -14.92 -7.68 8.67
CA LEU A 162 -14.16 -7.28 9.84
C LEU A 162 -15.08 -6.57 10.85
N VAL A 163 -15.03 -7.00 12.11
CA VAL A 163 -15.68 -6.30 13.23
C VAL A 163 -14.77 -5.20 13.75
N ASP A 164 -13.46 -5.45 13.79
CA ASP A 164 -12.43 -4.48 14.14
C ASP A 164 -11.63 -4.08 12.90
N ASP A 165 -11.31 -2.79 12.76
CA ASP A 165 -10.49 -2.32 11.65
C ASP A 165 -9.02 -2.79 11.76
N LEU A 166 -8.36 -2.87 10.61
CA LEU A 166 -6.91 -3.15 10.50
C LEU A 166 -6.09 -1.88 10.30
N ASN A 167 -6.70 -0.69 10.43
CA ASN A 167 -6.07 0.55 10.00
C ASN A 167 -4.82 0.84 10.82
N ASN A 168 -4.89 0.72 12.15
CA ASN A 168 -3.72 0.95 13.02
C ASN A 168 -2.56 0.01 12.72
N THR A 169 -2.84 -1.29 12.50
CA THR A 169 -1.80 -2.26 12.14
C THR A 169 -1.21 -1.94 10.77
N ALA A 170 -2.05 -1.63 9.77
CA ALA A 170 -1.59 -1.24 8.45
C ALA A 170 -0.82 0.09 8.46
N ASP A 171 -1.23 1.06 9.27
CA ASP A 171 -0.56 2.34 9.47
C ASP A 171 0.81 2.15 10.10
N ALA A 172 0.90 1.36 11.18
CA ALA A 172 2.15 1.10 11.87
C ALA A 172 3.13 0.32 10.99
N VAL A 173 2.66 -0.71 10.28
CA VAL A 173 3.48 -1.45 9.31
C VAL A 173 3.92 -0.53 8.17
N SER A 174 3.02 0.30 7.63
CA SER A 174 3.38 1.22 6.54
C SER A 174 4.42 2.23 7.00
N ALA A 175 4.26 2.83 8.18
CA ALA A 175 5.24 3.74 8.76
C ALA A 175 6.60 3.04 8.93
N LEU A 176 6.63 1.82 9.46
CA LEU A 176 7.88 1.06 9.57
C LEU A 176 8.54 0.82 8.20
N LEU A 177 7.76 0.57 7.15
CA LEU A 177 8.29 0.25 5.82
C LEU A 177 8.66 1.49 4.98
N LEU A 178 8.19 2.70 5.32
CA LEU A 178 8.51 3.91 4.54
C LEU A 178 10.03 4.13 4.35
N PRO A 179 10.87 4.02 5.39
CA PRO A 179 12.32 4.16 5.23
C PRO A 179 12.98 3.06 4.39
N TYR A 180 12.39 1.86 4.32
CA TYR A 180 12.86 0.83 3.40
C TYR A 180 12.76 1.30 1.94
N GLY A 181 11.72 2.06 1.64
CA GLY A 181 11.48 2.63 0.32
C GLY A 181 12.40 3.78 -0.08
N VAL A 182 13.32 4.20 0.79
CA VAL A 182 14.24 5.30 0.46
C VAL A 182 15.06 4.95 -0.81
N LYS A 183 15.05 5.90 -1.75
CA LYS A 183 15.80 5.82 -3.01
C LYS A 183 17.30 5.75 -2.72
N ASN A 184 18.06 5.15 -3.62
CA ASN A 184 19.52 5.06 -3.42
C ASN A 184 20.20 6.42 -3.56
N HIS A 185 19.57 7.34 -4.29
CA HIS A 185 19.96 8.75 -4.34
C HIS A 185 18.76 9.62 -3.97
N VAL A 186 18.97 10.58 -3.10
CA VAL A 186 17.96 11.55 -2.65
C VAL A 186 18.39 12.95 -3.07
N LEU A 187 17.44 13.87 -3.23
CA LEU A 187 17.74 15.26 -3.56
C LEU A 187 17.88 16.09 -2.27
N ILE A 188 19.09 16.57 -1.99
CA ILE A 188 19.35 17.51 -0.89
C ILE A 188 19.78 18.83 -1.53
N ASN A 189 19.03 19.90 -1.28
CA ASN A 189 19.28 21.23 -1.86
C ASN A 189 19.39 21.21 -3.40
N GLY A 190 18.53 20.41 -4.05
CA GLY A 190 18.52 20.25 -5.51
C GLY A 190 19.67 19.42 -6.10
N LYS A 191 20.55 18.85 -5.25
CA LYS A 191 21.65 17.99 -5.69
C LYS A 191 21.34 16.52 -5.37
N PRO A 192 21.60 15.58 -6.29
CA PRO A 192 21.54 14.17 -5.98
C PRO A 192 22.67 13.83 -5.00
N VAL A 193 22.31 13.13 -3.93
CA VAL A 193 23.22 12.65 -2.89
C VAL A 193 22.89 11.19 -2.65
N SER A 194 23.91 10.32 -2.60
CA SER A 194 23.69 8.91 -2.24
C SER A 194 23.06 8.81 -0.85
N LYS A 195 22.21 7.81 -0.65
CA LYS A 195 21.53 7.55 0.63
C LYS A 195 22.51 7.43 1.78
N GLU A 196 23.66 6.79 1.56
CA GLU A 196 24.72 6.62 2.55
C GLU A 196 25.36 7.96 2.93
N GLU A 197 25.58 8.83 1.94
CA GLU A 197 26.13 10.16 2.18
C GLU A 197 25.11 11.10 2.83
N ALA A 198 23.84 11.03 2.41
CA ALA A 198 22.74 11.76 3.04
C ALA A 198 22.60 11.41 4.53
N LEU A 199 22.73 10.12 4.88
CA LEU A 199 22.75 9.68 6.28
C LEU A 199 23.97 10.21 7.05
N LYS A 200 25.15 10.32 6.43
CA LYS A 200 26.33 10.91 7.07
C LYS A 200 26.18 12.40 7.29
N GLN A 201 25.62 13.12 6.32
CA GLN A 201 25.36 14.57 6.43
C GLN A 201 24.41 14.85 7.59
N LEU A 202 23.27 14.13 7.67
CA LEU A 202 22.34 14.23 8.79
C LEU A 202 23.01 13.95 10.15
N ARG A 203 23.93 12.98 10.22
CA ARG A 203 24.67 12.69 11.46
C ARG A 203 25.70 13.75 11.81
N SER A 204 26.21 14.48 10.84
CA SER A 204 27.22 15.54 11.04
C SER A 204 26.54 16.85 11.45
N GLU A 205 25.43 17.21 10.83
CA GLU A 205 24.59 18.35 11.21
C GLU A 205 24.12 18.26 12.67
N VAL A 206 23.83 17.05 13.15
CA VAL A 206 23.46 16.81 14.56
C VAL A 206 24.62 17.06 15.51
N LYS A 207 25.86 16.72 15.12
CA LYS A 207 27.04 16.97 15.94
C LYS A 207 27.34 18.47 16.04
N ASP A 208 27.21 19.19 14.93
CA ASP A 208 27.44 20.64 14.89
C ASP A 208 26.36 21.40 15.68
N ALA A 209 25.11 20.92 15.68
CA ALA A 209 24.02 21.51 16.46
C ALA A 209 24.18 21.34 17.98
N ASP A 210 24.75 20.22 18.44
CA ASP A 210 25.03 19.97 19.87
C ASP A 210 26.21 20.84 20.39
N GLU A 211 27.13 21.23 19.50
CA GLU A 211 28.27 22.11 19.83
C GLU A 211 27.95 23.61 19.76
N GLN A 212 26.82 24.00 19.16
CA GLN A 212 26.41 25.40 18.97
C GLN A 212 25.37 25.92 19.97
N GLN A 213 24.99 25.16 21.00
CA GLN A 213 24.06 25.66 22.02
C GLN A 213 24.73 26.76 22.88
N PRO A 214 24.28 28.04 22.80
CA PRO A 214 24.82 29.08 23.67
C PRO A 214 24.34 28.87 25.11
N SER A 215 25.23 29.11 26.07
CA SER A 215 24.90 29.25 27.50
C SER A 215 23.69 30.20 27.68
N PRO A 216 22.72 29.88 28.56
CA PRO A 216 21.44 30.56 28.61
C PRO A 216 21.51 31.87 29.40
N PHE A 217 22.22 32.88 28.89
CA PHE A 217 22.03 34.26 29.33
C PHE A 217 22.22 35.20 28.14
N GLU A 218 21.30 36.16 28.02
CA GLU A 218 21.27 37.28 27.05
C GLU A 218 20.61 37.00 25.69
N ARG A 219 19.27 37.08 25.66
CA ARG A 219 18.57 37.66 24.51
C ARG A 219 17.67 38.82 24.99
N ASP A 220 17.96 39.99 24.43
CA ASP A 220 17.27 41.26 24.61
C ASP A 220 15.82 41.20 24.06
N PRO A 221 14.79 41.61 24.82
CA PRO A 221 13.38 41.53 24.42
C PRO A 221 12.95 42.32 23.17
N GLN A 222 13.81 43.15 22.57
CA GLN A 222 13.39 44.03 21.47
C GLN A 222 13.40 43.40 20.07
N SER A 223 14.00 42.22 19.85
CA SER A 223 14.10 41.63 18.50
C SER A 223 12.85 40.86 18.02
N ILE A 224 11.76 40.85 18.80
CA ILE A 224 10.54 40.09 18.49
C ILE A 224 9.52 40.94 17.70
N LEU A 225 9.77 42.24 17.51
CA LEU A 225 8.80 43.17 16.93
C LEU A 225 9.04 43.59 15.47
N GLU A 226 10.08 43.08 14.79
CA GLU A 226 10.50 43.58 13.46
C GLU A 226 10.20 42.65 12.27
N ASP A 227 9.76 41.40 12.47
CA ASP A 227 9.59 40.41 11.39
C ASP A 227 8.15 40.21 10.87
N ASN A 228 7.28 41.22 10.99
CA ASN A 228 5.95 41.18 10.38
C ASN A 228 5.70 42.34 9.42
N SER A 229 6.38 42.33 8.27
CA SER A 229 5.95 43.06 7.08
C SER A 229 6.55 42.49 5.80
N ALA A 230 5.75 41.76 5.01
CA ALA A 230 5.53 42.00 3.58
C ALA A 230 4.80 40.83 2.90
N SER A 231 3.53 41.06 2.58
CA SER A 231 2.87 40.45 1.42
C SER A 231 3.17 41.27 0.17
N SER A 232 3.41 40.63 -0.97
CA SER A 232 2.95 41.07 -2.31
C SER A 232 3.16 39.97 -3.34
N VAL A 233 2.08 39.36 -3.88
CA VAL A 233 1.33 39.65 -5.12
C VAL A 233 1.92 38.97 -6.37
N PHE A 234 1.03 38.59 -7.29
CA PHE A 234 1.16 38.07 -8.68
C PHE A 234 0.94 36.56 -8.83
N ASP A 235 0.18 36.03 -9.79
CA ASP A 235 -0.86 36.53 -10.72
C ASP A 235 -1.51 35.27 -11.33
N PHE A 236 -2.80 35.31 -11.62
CA PHE A 236 -3.55 34.21 -12.25
C PHE A 236 -3.56 34.42 -13.77
N SER A 237 -3.18 33.42 -14.54
CA SER A 237 -3.51 33.35 -15.97
C SER A 237 -3.82 31.93 -16.41
N ASP A 238 -4.90 31.89 -17.17
CA ASP A 238 -5.73 30.78 -17.63
C ASP A 238 -5.10 30.08 -18.84
N HIS A 239 -5.09 28.74 -18.86
CA HIS A 239 -4.99 27.93 -20.08
C HIS A 239 -5.70 26.59 -19.90
N GLN A 240 -6.97 26.57 -20.30
CA GLN A 240 -7.75 25.38 -20.64
C GLN A 240 -7.23 24.68 -21.90
N GLN A 241 -7.09 23.35 -21.84
CA GLN A 241 -7.55 22.35 -22.84
C GLN A 241 -7.04 20.94 -22.45
N PRO A 242 -7.67 19.83 -22.92
CA PRO A 242 -8.97 19.31 -22.48
C PRO A 242 -8.84 17.92 -21.82
N ALA A 243 -9.87 17.54 -21.06
CA ALA A 243 -10.04 16.19 -20.53
C ALA A 243 -10.23 15.17 -21.67
N GLU A 244 -9.40 14.13 -21.68
CA GLU A 244 -9.68 12.92 -22.45
C GLU A 244 -10.73 12.08 -21.71
N THR A 245 -11.95 12.18 -22.23
CA THR A 245 -13.10 11.36 -21.87
C THR A 245 -12.89 9.94 -22.39
N ILE A 246 -12.70 8.96 -21.51
CA ILE A 246 -12.85 7.55 -21.87
C ILE A 246 -14.28 7.15 -21.51
N SER A 247 -15.14 7.03 -22.51
CA SER A 247 -16.45 6.41 -22.37
C SER A 247 -16.38 4.93 -22.80
N PRO A 248 -17.17 4.04 -22.15
CA PRO A 248 -17.02 2.60 -22.25
C PRO A 248 -17.81 2.00 -23.43
N ALA A 249 -17.37 0.85 -23.93
CA ALA A 249 -18.17 -0.02 -24.77
C ALA A 249 -18.14 -1.45 -24.24
N ASP A 250 -19.34 -2.00 -24.08
CA ASP A 250 -19.69 -3.22 -23.39
C ASP A 250 -19.46 -4.52 -24.18
N THR A 251 -19.15 -5.56 -23.41
CA THR A 251 -19.59 -6.98 -23.48
C THR A 251 -19.33 -7.92 -24.67
N HIS A 252 -18.72 -9.05 -24.27
CA HIS A 252 -18.93 -10.44 -24.68
C HIS A 252 -18.43 -10.94 -26.05
N ASN A 253 -17.23 -11.52 -26.04
CA ASN A 253 -16.98 -12.95 -26.31
C ASN A 253 -15.53 -13.26 -25.89
N THR A 254 -15.22 -14.50 -25.52
CA THR A 254 -13.83 -14.93 -25.27
C THR A 254 -13.21 -15.38 -26.60
N PRO A 255 -12.17 -14.69 -27.11
CA PRO A 255 -11.16 -15.35 -27.92
C PRO A 255 -9.78 -15.22 -27.25
N GLY A 256 -8.87 -16.13 -27.57
CA GLY A 256 -7.47 -15.95 -27.22
C GLY A 256 -6.91 -14.62 -27.75
N LEU A 257 -5.78 -14.19 -27.18
CA LEU A 257 -5.06 -12.97 -27.54
C LEU A 257 -4.98 -12.77 -29.05
N SER A 258 -5.49 -11.63 -29.53
CA SER A 258 -5.43 -11.27 -30.93
C SER A 258 -4.06 -10.72 -31.33
N ALA A 259 -3.70 -10.85 -32.61
CA ALA A 259 -2.46 -10.28 -33.14
C ALA A 259 -2.39 -8.75 -32.93
N ALA A 260 -3.53 -8.06 -33.05
CA ALA A 260 -3.62 -6.62 -32.83
C ALA A 260 -3.31 -6.22 -31.37
N GLU A 261 -3.75 -7.00 -30.38
CA GLU A 261 -3.44 -6.75 -28.97
C GLU A 261 -1.96 -6.97 -28.66
N LEU A 262 -1.34 -7.97 -29.28
CA LEU A 262 0.09 -8.22 -29.15
C LEU A 262 0.91 -7.11 -29.82
N ASP A 263 0.54 -6.66 -31.00
CA ASP A 263 1.21 -5.54 -31.69
C ASP A 263 1.06 -4.23 -30.92
N GLN A 264 -0.12 -3.97 -30.33
CA GLN A 264 -0.30 -2.83 -29.44
C GLN A 264 0.60 -2.93 -28.19
N ALA A 265 0.76 -4.12 -27.61
CA ALA A 265 1.65 -4.33 -26.47
C ALA A 265 3.13 -4.07 -26.84
N ARG A 266 3.56 -4.46 -28.04
CA ARG A 266 4.90 -4.17 -28.57
C ARG A 266 5.10 -2.67 -28.74
N ASN A 267 4.18 -1.99 -29.43
CA ASN A 267 4.24 -0.54 -29.64
C ASN A 267 4.28 0.24 -28.31
N ASN A 268 3.49 -0.18 -27.32
CA ASN A 268 3.49 0.43 -25.99
C ASN A 268 4.84 0.26 -25.28
N TYR A 269 5.45 -0.92 -25.40
CA TYR A 269 6.76 -1.17 -24.82
C TYR A 269 7.85 -0.36 -25.52
N ASP A 270 7.86 -0.35 -26.85
CA ASP A 270 8.84 0.40 -27.66
C ASP A 270 8.76 1.91 -27.38
N ALA A 271 7.55 2.44 -27.23
CA ALA A 271 7.34 3.84 -26.85
C ALA A 271 7.93 4.14 -25.45
N ALA A 272 7.68 3.27 -24.48
CA ALA A 272 8.22 3.41 -23.12
C ALA A 272 9.75 3.25 -23.10
N ASP A 273 10.30 2.30 -23.87
CA ASP A 273 11.75 2.09 -23.99
C ASP A 273 12.44 3.30 -24.67
N GLY A 274 11.80 3.87 -25.70
CA GLY A 274 12.26 5.11 -26.32
C GLY A 274 12.25 6.30 -25.35
N GLU A 275 11.20 6.46 -24.55
CA GLU A 275 11.11 7.55 -23.57
C GLU A 275 12.14 7.41 -22.44
N ILE A 276 12.33 6.22 -21.87
CA ILE A 276 13.33 6.02 -20.80
C ILE A 276 14.74 6.29 -21.33
N ASN A 277 15.05 5.87 -22.57
CA ASN A 277 16.34 6.14 -23.20
C ASN A 277 16.55 7.64 -23.48
N ARG A 278 15.49 8.35 -23.87
CA ARG A 278 15.53 9.82 -24.05
C ARG A 278 15.83 10.53 -22.74
N ILE A 279 15.10 10.20 -21.68
CA ILE A 279 15.31 10.78 -20.34
C ILE A 279 16.73 10.46 -19.87
N TRP A 280 17.15 9.20 -20.01
CA TRP A 280 18.51 8.78 -19.68
C TRP A 280 19.56 9.63 -20.39
N ASN A 281 19.44 9.80 -21.70
CA ASN A 281 20.42 10.53 -22.50
C ASN A 281 20.44 12.04 -22.23
N ASN A 282 19.31 12.61 -21.82
CA ASN A 282 19.16 14.03 -21.49
C ASN A 282 19.62 14.36 -20.05
N MET A 283 19.83 13.37 -19.18
CA MET A 283 20.37 13.61 -17.84
C MET A 283 21.85 14.07 -17.90
N ASP A 284 22.22 14.92 -16.93
CA ASP A 284 23.60 15.36 -16.76
C ASP A 284 24.56 14.17 -16.65
N GLN A 285 25.79 14.32 -17.15
CA GLN A 285 26.75 13.23 -17.19
C GLN A 285 27.17 12.74 -15.79
N THR A 286 27.21 13.63 -14.80
CA THR A 286 27.50 13.28 -13.41
C THR A 286 26.37 12.45 -12.83
N VAL A 287 25.13 12.90 -13.03
CA VAL A 287 23.92 12.21 -12.58
C VAL A 287 23.80 10.82 -13.22
N ARG A 288 24.07 10.70 -14.53
CA ARG A 288 24.12 9.40 -15.21
C ARG A 288 25.18 8.47 -14.64
N LYS A 289 26.37 8.97 -14.31
CA LYS A 289 27.44 8.16 -13.71
C LYS A 289 27.03 7.62 -12.35
N GLU A 290 26.34 8.43 -11.55
CA GLU A 290 25.85 8.01 -10.23
C GLU A 290 24.69 7.00 -10.32
N LEU A 291 23.84 7.13 -11.34
CA LEU A 291 22.67 6.25 -11.51
C LEU A 291 22.95 4.97 -12.32
N VAL A 292 24.13 4.77 -12.90
CA VAL A 292 24.38 3.68 -13.86
C VAL A 292 24.20 2.29 -13.25
N ASP A 293 24.68 2.09 -12.03
CA ASP A 293 24.58 0.80 -11.35
C ASP A 293 23.14 0.53 -10.91
N GLU A 294 22.44 1.57 -10.45
CA GLU A 294 21.02 1.48 -10.13
C GLU A 294 20.17 1.17 -11.38
N GLN A 295 20.51 1.77 -12.52
CA GLN A 295 19.84 1.49 -13.78
C GLN A 295 20.05 0.04 -14.22
N ARG A 296 21.26 -0.52 -14.02
CA ARG A 296 21.56 -1.94 -14.28
C ARG A 296 20.77 -2.86 -13.35
N ASP A 297 20.74 -2.56 -12.06
CA ASP A 297 19.99 -3.35 -11.07
C ASP A 297 18.49 -3.34 -11.36
N TRP A 298 17.95 -2.17 -11.70
CA TRP A 298 16.56 -2.04 -12.11
C TRP A 298 16.27 -2.84 -13.40
N ILE A 299 17.14 -2.79 -14.42
CA ILE A 299 16.99 -3.61 -15.64
C ILE A 299 16.96 -5.10 -15.28
N ASN A 300 17.87 -5.56 -14.42
CA ASN A 300 17.92 -6.95 -13.98
C ASN A 300 16.64 -7.36 -13.22
N GLN A 301 16.17 -6.51 -12.32
CA GLN A 301 14.93 -6.74 -11.57
C GLN A 301 13.70 -6.76 -12.47
N LYS A 302 13.59 -5.82 -13.42
CA LYS A 302 12.53 -5.79 -14.45
C LYS A 302 12.52 -7.08 -15.24
N ASN A 303 13.67 -7.49 -15.78
CA ASN A 303 13.79 -8.69 -16.59
C ASN A 303 13.38 -9.95 -15.82
N ASN A 304 13.84 -10.10 -14.57
CA ASN A 304 13.49 -11.24 -13.72
C ASN A 304 12.01 -11.25 -13.35
N SER A 305 11.42 -10.09 -13.05
CA SER A 305 10.01 -9.98 -12.67
C SER A 305 9.09 -10.25 -13.85
N CYS A 306 9.40 -9.68 -15.02
CA CYS A 306 8.58 -9.86 -16.21
C CYS A 306 8.75 -11.24 -16.85
N ARG A 307 9.93 -11.89 -16.73
CA ARG A 307 10.09 -13.30 -17.08
C ARG A 307 9.21 -14.20 -16.19
N ARG A 308 9.16 -13.93 -14.88
CA ARG A 308 8.28 -14.68 -13.95
C ARG A 308 6.80 -14.45 -14.26
N ALA A 309 6.40 -13.26 -14.69
CA ALA A 309 5.04 -12.97 -15.13
C ALA A 309 4.68 -13.78 -16.39
N ALA A 310 5.59 -13.81 -17.38
CA ALA A 310 5.43 -14.57 -18.62
C ALA A 310 5.36 -16.09 -18.40
N ALA A 311 6.08 -16.63 -17.42
CA ALA A 311 6.10 -18.05 -17.09
C ALA A 311 4.74 -18.61 -16.62
N ARG A 312 3.75 -17.75 -16.37
CA ARG A 312 2.38 -18.14 -15.99
C ARG A 312 1.45 -18.32 -17.19
N ALA A 313 1.91 -18.03 -18.39
CA ALA A 313 1.13 -18.16 -19.62
C ALA A 313 0.94 -19.62 -20.05
N GLY A 314 -0.20 -19.90 -20.69
CA GLY A 314 -0.50 -21.20 -21.27
C GLY A 314 0.12 -21.43 -22.66
N ASP A 315 0.52 -20.36 -23.34
CA ASP A 315 1.09 -20.39 -24.70
C ASP A 315 2.13 -19.27 -24.92
N PRO A 316 2.97 -19.36 -25.98
CA PRO A 316 4.02 -18.37 -26.24
C PRO A 316 3.53 -16.95 -26.54
N GLN A 317 2.39 -16.78 -27.21
CA GLN A 317 1.85 -15.45 -27.54
C GLN A 317 1.33 -14.77 -26.27
N GLN A 318 0.71 -15.53 -25.38
CA GLN A 318 0.33 -15.08 -24.05
C GLN A 318 1.53 -14.77 -23.17
N ALA A 319 2.60 -15.56 -23.25
CA ALA A 319 3.83 -15.28 -22.53
C ALA A 319 4.45 -13.95 -22.97
N GLU A 320 4.52 -13.71 -24.28
CA GLU A 320 5.03 -12.46 -24.85
C GLU A 320 4.18 -11.26 -24.42
N TYR A 321 2.85 -11.37 -24.55
CA TYR A 321 1.93 -10.31 -24.14
C TYR A 321 2.10 -9.95 -22.65
N LEU A 322 2.13 -10.94 -21.75
CA LEU A 322 2.33 -10.71 -20.31
C LEU A 322 3.69 -10.09 -20.00
N GLN A 323 4.74 -10.52 -20.71
CA GLN A 323 6.08 -9.93 -20.57
C GLN A 323 6.08 -8.45 -20.98
N LEU A 324 5.48 -8.12 -22.12
CA LEU A 324 5.41 -6.76 -22.66
C LEU A 324 4.60 -5.82 -21.76
N GLN A 325 3.45 -6.29 -21.26
CA GLN A 325 2.62 -5.52 -20.32
C GLN A 325 3.37 -5.23 -19.02
N CYS A 326 4.02 -6.24 -18.44
CA CYS A 326 4.85 -6.07 -17.26
C CYS A 326 6.00 -5.07 -17.51
N SER A 327 6.72 -5.25 -18.62
CA SER A 327 7.89 -4.44 -18.95
C SER A 327 7.51 -2.99 -19.22
N THR A 328 6.41 -2.76 -19.94
CA THR A 328 5.86 -1.43 -20.20
C THR A 328 5.52 -0.71 -18.90
N ARG A 329 4.77 -1.38 -18.00
CA ARG A 329 4.39 -0.81 -16.71
C ARG A 329 5.62 -0.39 -15.89
N MET A 330 6.57 -1.31 -15.71
CA MET A 330 7.78 -1.04 -14.95
C MET A 330 8.65 0.05 -15.60
N THR A 331 8.75 0.08 -16.94
CA THR A 331 9.48 1.13 -17.66
C THR A 331 8.81 2.49 -17.48
N ARG A 332 7.47 2.59 -17.56
CA ARG A 332 6.73 3.85 -17.31
C ARG A 332 6.88 4.34 -15.88
N GLU A 333 6.88 3.43 -14.90
CA GLU A 333 7.16 3.75 -13.50
C GLU A 333 8.59 4.31 -13.35
N ARG A 334 9.58 3.64 -13.98
CA ARG A 334 10.97 4.10 -13.96
C ARG A 334 11.18 5.43 -14.68
N ILE A 335 10.44 5.71 -15.74
CA ILE A 335 10.41 7.02 -16.40
C ILE A 335 10.04 8.12 -15.41
N GLN A 336 9.00 7.91 -14.59
CA GLN A 336 8.62 8.90 -13.58
C GLN A 336 9.70 9.08 -12.52
N TYR A 337 10.35 7.98 -12.11
CA TYR A 337 11.51 8.05 -11.22
C TYR A 337 12.64 8.89 -11.81
N LEU A 338 13.02 8.65 -13.07
CA LEU A 338 14.13 9.34 -13.73
C LEU A 338 13.82 10.81 -14.07
N LYS A 339 12.54 11.17 -14.25
CA LYS A 339 12.12 12.58 -14.45
C LYS A 339 12.53 13.49 -13.29
N GLY A 340 12.62 12.96 -12.06
CA GLY A 340 13.12 13.71 -10.91
C GLY A 340 14.62 14.09 -10.99
N TYR A 341 15.36 13.54 -11.96
CA TYR A 341 16.79 13.78 -12.14
C TYR A 341 17.11 14.49 -13.46
N SER A 342 16.13 14.67 -14.34
CA SER A 342 16.29 15.41 -15.60
C SER A 342 15.79 16.84 -15.45
N ILE A 343 16.60 17.83 -15.81
CA ILE A 343 16.15 19.22 -15.98
C ILE A 343 15.34 19.24 -17.29
N GLN A 344 14.07 19.65 -17.22
CA GLN A 344 13.23 19.88 -18.42
C GLN A 344 13.54 21.23 -19.05
#